data_AF-A0A286GXM8-F1
#
_entry.id   AF-A0A286GXM8-F1
#
_cell.length_a   1.000
_cell.length_b   1.000
_cell.length_c   1.000
_cell.angle_alpha   90.00
_cell.angle_beta   90.00
_cell.angle_gamma   90.00
#
_symmetry.space_group_name_H-M   'P 1'
#
loop_
_entity.id
_entity.type
_entity.pdbx_description
1 polymer ?
#
loop_
_entity_poly.entity_id
_entity_poly.type
_entity_poly.pdbx_seq_one_letter_code
_entity_poly.pdbx_strand_id
1 'polypeptide(L)'
;MTDIDKSFADLTIFIENYSLAQAAGGPEFIAPLRVIHKRLYHLMIWIQPLATAAGGAREGSDENLKFLYFAECVSDLCQAVLVGSQGIYKSAAIVLRSAVENAIKYILIRCGGTPNHTSVHELFSDTRARLNTSHRSIVPALDNLRAEYSVLCTYTHTADPTKMTLALHLNHYPFFEEGLWKKFGSTASRCCANIHIATSLLEKDAFRSLPYQHRDIVLSGLPRQLRRTLQ
;
A
#
# COMPACT_ATOMS: atom_id res chain seq x y z
N MET A 1 22.75 40.61 0.95
CA MET A 1 22.04 39.31 0.91
C MET A 1 22.58 38.54 -0.27
N THR A 2 23.20 37.40 -0.04
CA THR A 2 23.77 36.55 -1.10
C THR A 2 22.65 35.84 -1.87
N ASP A 3 22.95 35.27 -3.03
CA ASP A 3 21.95 34.51 -3.80
C ASP A 3 21.54 33.21 -3.10
N ILE A 4 22.41 32.66 -2.24
CA ILE A 4 22.09 31.53 -1.35
C ILE A 4 21.03 31.95 -0.33
N ASP A 5 21.19 33.12 0.30
CA ASP A 5 20.23 33.63 1.29
C ASP A 5 18.85 33.87 0.67
N LYS A 6 18.81 34.39 -0.57
CA LYS A 6 17.55 34.56 -1.32
C LYS A 6 16.89 33.20 -1.61
N SER A 7 17.65 32.23 -2.12
CA SER A 7 17.11 30.89 -2.40
C SER A 7 16.57 30.20 -1.14
N PHE A 8 17.19 30.42 0.03
CA PHE A 8 16.70 29.88 1.29
C PHE A 8 15.43 30.59 1.79
N ALA A 9 15.35 31.92 1.60
CA ALA A 9 14.12 32.67 1.88
C ALA A 9 12.96 32.16 1.01
N ASP A 10 13.18 31.93 -0.28
CA ASP A 10 12.17 31.37 -1.20
C ASP A 10 11.72 29.96 -0.78
N LEU A 11 12.65 29.12 -0.31
CA LEU A 11 12.31 27.80 0.25
C LEU A 11 11.40 27.92 1.48
N THR A 12 11.69 28.87 2.38
CA THR A 12 10.91 29.08 3.60
C THR A 12 9.49 29.52 3.25
N ILE A 13 9.37 30.51 2.35
CA ILE A 13 8.08 30.97 1.81
C ILE A 13 7.30 29.82 1.18
N PHE A 14 7.98 28.96 0.40
CA PHE A 14 7.36 27.79 -0.20
C PHE A 14 6.78 26.83 0.87
N ILE A 15 7.54 26.49 1.90
CA ILE A 15 7.12 25.57 2.97
C ILE A 15 5.92 26.15 3.73
N GLU A 16 5.99 27.43 4.09
CA GLU A 16 4.93 28.12 4.85
C GLU A 16 3.61 28.21 4.09
N ASN A 17 3.68 28.35 2.76
CA ASN A 17 2.51 28.52 1.90
C ASN A 17 2.09 27.24 1.18
N TYR A 18 2.74 26.09 1.45
CA TYR A 18 2.45 24.85 0.76
C TYR A 18 1.01 24.38 1.01
N SER A 19 0.23 24.24 -0.06
CA SER A 19 -1.18 23.86 0.03
C SER A 19 -1.64 23.06 -1.17
N LEU A 20 -2.31 21.94 -0.91
CA LEU A 20 -2.96 21.12 -1.94
C LEU A 20 -4.22 21.76 -2.53
N ALA A 21 -4.75 22.82 -1.92
CA ALA A 21 -6.06 23.36 -2.29
C ALA A 21 -6.18 23.76 -3.78
N GLN A 22 -5.08 24.14 -4.41
CA GLN A 22 -5.06 24.53 -5.83
C GLN A 22 -4.85 23.34 -6.79
N ALA A 23 -4.24 22.24 -6.32
CA ALA A 23 -3.93 21.05 -7.12
C ALA A 23 -4.92 19.89 -6.89
N ALA A 24 -5.64 19.91 -5.76
CA ALA A 24 -6.49 18.82 -5.29
C ALA A 24 -7.86 19.36 -4.89
N GLY A 25 -8.91 18.92 -5.59
CA GLY A 25 -10.29 19.32 -5.27
C GLY A 25 -11.29 19.04 -6.38
N GLY A 26 -10.82 18.99 -7.63
CA GLY A 26 -11.65 18.62 -8.78
C GLY A 26 -12.16 17.17 -8.71
N PRO A 27 -13.28 16.85 -9.39
CA PRO A 27 -13.81 15.49 -9.49
C PRO A 27 -12.77 14.45 -9.93
N GLU A 28 -11.86 14.84 -10.82
CA GLU A 28 -10.78 14.02 -11.39
C GLU A 28 -9.76 13.60 -10.33
N PHE A 29 -9.56 14.44 -9.31
CA PHE A 29 -8.72 14.15 -8.16
C PHE A 29 -9.47 13.32 -7.10
N ILE A 30 -10.68 13.78 -6.74
CA ILE A 30 -11.46 13.23 -5.63
C ILE A 30 -11.99 11.83 -5.91
N ALA A 31 -12.41 11.52 -7.14
CA ALA A 31 -12.97 10.22 -7.45
C ALA A 31 -11.96 9.06 -7.27
N PRO A 32 -10.73 9.11 -7.82
CA PRO A 32 -9.70 8.13 -7.50
C PRO A 32 -9.36 8.08 -6.01
N LEU A 33 -9.20 9.24 -5.35
CA LEU A 33 -8.87 9.30 -3.93
C LEU A 33 -9.90 8.55 -3.07
N ARG A 34 -11.19 8.77 -3.33
CA ARG A 34 -12.30 8.09 -2.62
C ARG A 34 -12.21 6.57 -2.78
N VAL A 35 -11.92 6.10 -4.00
CA VAL A 35 -11.78 4.66 -4.27
C VAL A 35 -10.59 4.08 -3.51
N ILE A 36 -9.44 4.75 -3.52
CA ILE A 36 -8.24 4.32 -2.80
C ILE A 36 -8.52 4.29 -1.29
N HIS A 37 -9.05 5.39 -0.74
CA HIS A 37 -9.36 5.52 0.68
C HIS A 37 -10.30 4.41 1.15
N LYS A 38 -11.37 4.13 0.40
CA LYS A 38 -12.28 3.02 0.73
C LYS A 38 -11.55 1.68 0.78
N ARG A 39 -10.64 1.40 -0.17
CA ARG A 39 -9.88 0.14 -0.19
C ARG A 39 -8.87 0.06 0.97
N LEU A 40 -8.20 1.16 1.26
CA LEU A 40 -7.28 1.29 2.37
C LEU A 40 -8.00 1.10 3.71
N TYR A 41 -9.20 1.66 3.84
CA TYR A 41 -9.98 1.52 5.07
C TYR A 41 -10.38 0.07 5.36
N HIS A 42 -10.65 -0.76 4.33
CA HIS A 42 -10.87 -2.19 4.55
C HIS A 42 -9.64 -2.88 5.17
N LEU A 43 -8.43 -2.44 4.84
CA LEU A 43 -7.19 -2.96 5.43
C LEU A 43 -6.99 -2.49 6.86
N MET A 44 -7.29 -1.21 7.15
CA MET A 44 -7.11 -0.63 8.48
C MET A 44 -7.90 -1.36 9.57
N ILE A 45 -9.04 -1.98 9.22
CA ILE A 45 -9.84 -2.80 10.16
C ILE A 45 -9.03 -3.95 10.76
N TRP A 46 -8.01 -4.45 10.07
CA TRP A 46 -7.18 -5.55 10.54
C TRP A 46 -6.06 -5.11 11.50
N ILE A 47 -5.78 -3.81 11.64
CA ILE A 47 -4.70 -3.33 12.51
C ILE A 47 -4.95 -3.74 13.96
N GLN A 48 -6.14 -3.43 14.49
CA GLN A 48 -6.46 -3.73 15.89
C GLN A 48 -6.41 -5.22 16.26
N PRO A 49 -7.06 -6.14 15.51
CA PRO A 49 -6.99 -7.57 15.86
C PRO A 49 -5.57 -8.13 15.74
N LEU A 50 -4.78 -7.70 14.74
CA LEU A 50 -3.39 -8.13 14.60
C LEU A 50 -2.49 -7.56 15.71
N ALA A 51 -2.68 -6.30 16.09
CA ALA A 51 -2.00 -5.69 17.23
C ALA A 51 -2.31 -6.43 18.54
N THR A 52 -3.58 -6.81 18.73
CA THR A 52 -4.02 -7.55 19.91
C THR A 52 -3.38 -8.94 19.97
N ALA A 53 -3.30 -9.65 18.84
CA ALA A 53 -2.60 -10.94 18.76
C ALA A 53 -1.10 -10.80 19.05
N ALA A 54 -0.47 -9.71 18.60
CA ALA A 54 0.94 -9.43 18.83
C ALA A 54 1.26 -8.94 20.26
N GLY A 55 0.30 -8.32 20.97
CA GLY A 55 0.52 -7.71 22.28
C GLY A 55 0.94 -8.68 23.40
N GLY A 56 0.69 -9.99 23.23
CA GLY A 56 1.16 -11.04 24.13
C GLY A 56 2.39 -11.81 23.62
N ALA A 57 2.90 -11.48 22.44
CA ALA A 57 3.96 -12.23 21.78
C ALA A 57 5.36 -11.68 22.13
N ARG A 58 6.35 -12.58 22.12
CA ARG A 58 7.76 -12.19 22.29
C ARG A 58 8.22 -11.38 21.08
N GLU A 59 9.10 -10.40 21.32
CA GLU A 59 9.74 -9.65 20.24
C GLU A 59 10.45 -10.61 19.26
N GLY A 60 10.28 -10.36 17.96
CA GLY A 60 10.85 -11.20 16.91
C GLY A 60 10.15 -12.54 16.67
N SER A 61 9.09 -12.88 17.43
CA SER A 61 8.24 -14.02 17.12
C SER A 61 7.38 -13.78 15.87
N ASP A 62 6.89 -14.85 15.25
CA ASP A 62 6.03 -14.75 14.07
C ASP A 62 4.81 -13.85 14.29
N GLU A 63 4.14 -13.92 15.44
CA GLU A 63 3.01 -13.04 15.76
C GLU A 63 3.42 -11.55 15.79
N ASN A 64 4.56 -11.25 16.39
CA ASN A 64 5.09 -9.90 16.42
C ASN A 64 5.49 -9.41 15.02
N LEU A 65 6.25 -10.22 14.26
CA LEU A 65 6.69 -9.87 12.91
C LEU A 65 5.52 -9.69 11.94
N LYS A 66 4.49 -10.54 12.02
CA LYS A 66 3.27 -10.40 11.22
C LYS A 66 2.62 -9.04 11.42
N PHE A 67 2.44 -8.63 12.67
CA PHE A 67 1.88 -7.32 12.97
C PHE A 67 2.76 -6.20 12.44
N LEU A 68 4.08 -6.26 12.66
CA LEU A 68 5.01 -5.23 12.20
C LEU A 68 4.97 -5.06 10.67
N TYR A 69 5.07 -6.15 9.91
CA TYR A 69 5.01 -6.06 8.45
C TYR A 69 3.64 -5.63 7.93
N PHE A 70 2.55 -6.05 8.57
CA PHE A 70 1.22 -5.59 8.19
C PHE A 70 1.01 -4.10 8.51
N ALA A 71 1.43 -3.64 9.68
CA ALA A 71 1.37 -2.24 10.09
C ALA A 71 2.22 -1.35 9.18
N GLU A 72 3.44 -1.79 8.85
CA GLU A 72 4.32 -1.09 7.91
C GLU A 72 3.71 -1.04 6.51
N CYS A 73 3.11 -2.14 6.04
CA CYS A 73 2.36 -2.14 4.78
C CYS A 73 1.25 -1.08 4.77
N VAL A 74 0.45 -0.98 5.83
CA VAL A 74 -0.63 0.02 5.90
C VAL A 74 -0.07 1.44 6.00
N SER A 75 1.01 1.63 6.75
CA SER A 75 1.75 2.90 6.84
C SER A 75 2.25 3.37 5.46
N ASP A 76 2.94 2.49 4.74
CA ASP A 76 3.44 2.74 3.39
C ASP A 76 2.29 3.07 2.42
N LEU A 77 1.14 2.38 2.50
CA LEU A 77 -0.03 2.71 1.68
C LEU A 77 -0.56 4.11 1.97
N CYS A 78 -0.70 4.50 3.25
CA CYS A 78 -1.09 5.85 3.64
C CYS A 78 -0.11 6.89 3.10
N GLN A 79 1.18 6.66 3.28
CA GLN A 79 2.24 7.57 2.85
C GLN A 79 2.30 7.67 1.32
N ALA A 80 2.20 6.57 0.60
CA ALA A 80 2.16 6.57 -0.86
C ALA A 80 0.99 7.41 -1.39
N VAL A 81 -0.19 7.29 -0.79
CA VAL A 81 -1.37 8.09 -1.18
C VAL A 81 -1.16 9.56 -0.88
N LEU A 82 -0.61 9.92 0.28
CA LEU A 82 -0.30 11.30 0.63
C LEU A 82 0.73 11.92 -0.32
N VAL A 83 1.81 11.20 -0.62
CA VAL A 83 2.88 11.64 -1.54
C VAL A 83 2.35 11.74 -2.98
N GLY A 84 1.53 10.80 -3.42
CA GLY A 84 0.91 10.84 -4.74
C GLY A 84 -0.08 12.00 -4.88
N SER A 85 -0.81 12.32 -3.82
CA SER A 85 -1.74 13.45 -3.77
C SER A 85 -1.03 14.80 -3.94
N GLN A 86 0.26 14.85 -3.64
CA GLN A 86 1.12 16.03 -3.80
C GLN A 86 1.73 16.16 -5.20
N GLY A 87 1.49 15.20 -6.09
CA GLY A 87 2.10 15.17 -7.43
C GLY A 87 3.45 14.48 -7.50
N ILE A 88 3.94 13.95 -6.39
CA ILE A 88 5.25 13.31 -6.32
C ILE A 88 5.11 11.82 -6.69
N TYR A 89 4.56 11.56 -7.89
CA TYR A 89 4.09 10.24 -8.31
C TYR A 89 5.18 9.16 -8.34
N LYS A 90 6.42 9.54 -8.69
CA LYS A 90 7.55 8.60 -8.69
C LYS A 90 7.83 8.11 -7.28
N SER A 91 7.98 9.03 -6.32
CA SER A 91 8.19 8.66 -4.91
C SER A 91 7.01 7.89 -4.35
N ALA A 92 5.78 8.28 -4.71
CA ALA A 92 4.57 7.55 -4.34
C ALA A 92 4.60 6.08 -4.83
N ALA A 93 5.05 5.83 -6.06
CA ALA A 93 5.20 4.48 -6.59
C ALA A 93 6.30 3.68 -5.87
N ILE A 94 7.39 4.32 -5.45
CA ILE A 94 8.46 3.69 -4.68
C ILE A 94 7.95 3.27 -3.28
N VAL A 95 7.22 4.15 -2.60
CA VAL A 95 6.62 3.82 -1.30
C VAL A 95 5.55 2.72 -1.45
N LEU A 96 4.74 2.78 -2.51
CA LEU A 96 3.75 1.72 -2.80
C LEU A 96 4.40 0.36 -3.09
N ARG A 97 5.61 0.35 -3.69
CA ARG A 97 6.41 -0.87 -3.85
C ARG A 97 6.79 -1.46 -2.48
N SER A 98 7.21 -0.61 -1.54
CA SER A 98 7.52 -1.01 -0.15
C SER A 98 6.29 -1.62 0.53
N ALA A 99 5.10 -1.02 0.36
CA ALA A 99 3.86 -1.59 0.88
C ALA A 99 3.61 -3.02 0.39
N VAL A 100 3.78 -3.27 -0.91
CA VAL A 100 3.59 -4.61 -1.49
C VAL A 100 4.63 -5.61 -0.96
N GLU A 101 5.87 -5.16 -0.77
CA GLU A 101 6.92 -5.98 -0.15
C GLU A 101 6.58 -6.37 1.30
N ASN A 102 6.13 -5.41 2.10
CA ASN A 102 5.72 -5.66 3.48
C ASN A 102 4.47 -6.55 3.55
N ALA A 103 3.54 -6.38 2.61
CA ALA A 103 2.38 -7.27 2.50
C ALA A 103 2.79 -8.73 2.20
N ILE A 104 3.72 -8.96 1.26
CA ILE A 104 4.15 -10.33 0.93
C ILE A 104 4.95 -10.97 2.07
N LYS A 105 5.74 -10.19 2.84
CA LYS A 105 6.40 -10.68 4.06
C LYS A 105 5.38 -11.12 5.11
N TYR A 106 4.35 -10.30 5.36
CA TYR A 106 3.25 -10.68 6.24
C TYR A 106 2.55 -11.97 5.78
N ILE A 107 2.19 -12.07 4.50
CA ILE A 107 1.52 -13.26 3.95
C ILE A 107 2.42 -14.50 4.06
N LEU A 108 3.72 -14.35 3.78
CA LEU A 108 4.68 -15.45 3.88
C LEU A 108 4.74 -16.03 5.30
N ILE A 109 4.84 -15.17 6.32
CA ILE A 109 4.85 -15.60 7.71
C ILE A 109 3.51 -16.26 8.08
N ARG A 110 2.38 -15.73 7.58
CA ARG A 110 1.07 -16.39 7.75
C ARG A 110 1.02 -17.79 7.14
N CYS A 111 1.79 -18.05 6.10
CA CYS A 111 1.94 -19.37 5.49
C CYS A 111 3.09 -20.19 6.09
N GLY A 112 3.68 -19.76 7.22
CA GLY A 112 4.74 -20.47 7.94
C GLY A 112 6.13 -20.34 7.31
N GLY A 113 6.37 -19.32 6.50
CA GLY A 113 7.68 -19.00 5.93
C GLY A 113 8.43 -17.90 6.67
N THR A 114 9.67 -17.64 6.26
CA THR A 114 10.55 -16.63 6.87
C THR A 114 10.77 -15.45 5.91
N PRO A 115 10.76 -14.20 6.39
CA PRO A 115 10.83 -13.01 5.53
C PRO A 115 12.25 -12.68 5.02
N ASN A 116 13.27 -13.45 5.40
CA ASN A 116 14.69 -13.16 5.18
C ASN A 116 15.19 -13.58 3.79
N HIS A 117 14.50 -13.13 2.75
CA HIS A 117 14.88 -13.39 1.36
C HIS A 117 15.68 -12.23 0.76
N THR A 118 16.56 -12.54 -0.18
CA THR A 118 17.41 -11.53 -0.84
C THR A 118 16.67 -10.71 -1.88
N SER A 119 15.57 -11.23 -2.41
CA SER A 119 14.71 -10.51 -3.36
C SER A 119 13.23 -10.69 -3.07
N VAL A 120 12.42 -9.70 -3.46
CA VAL A 120 10.95 -9.81 -3.34
C VAL A 120 10.37 -10.86 -4.29
N HIS A 121 11.05 -11.15 -5.40
CA HIS A 121 10.66 -12.23 -6.29
C HIS A 121 10.80 -13.61 -5.62
N GLU A 122 11.80 -13.79 -4.77
CA GLU A 122 11.90 -14.97 -3.91
C GLU A 122 10.76 -15.00 -2.88
N LEU A 123 10.42 -13.89 -2.23
CA LEU A 123 9.28 -13.82 -1.30
C LEU A 123 7.97 -14.29 -1.95
N PHE A 124 7.69 -13.84 -3.18
CA PHE A 124 6.51 -14.29 -3.92
C PHE A 124 6.57 -15.79 -4.25
N SER A 125 7.75 -16.30 -4.58
CA SER A 125 7.94 -17.69 -4.99
C SER A 125 7.84 -18.64 -3.78
N ASP A 126 8.45 -18.29 -2.64
CA ASP A 126 8.33 -19.05 -1.40
C ASP A 126 6.89 -19.01 -0.86
N THR A 127 6.27 -17.83 -0.85
CA THR A 127 4.85 -17.71 -0.48
C THR A 127 4.00 -18.65 -1.33
N ARG A 128 4.21 -18.67 -2.65
CA ARG A 128 3.45 -19.52 -3.55
C ARG A 128 3.66 -21.00 -3.28
N ALA A 129 4.90 -21.42 -2.99
CA ALA A 129 5.23 -22.82 -2.70
C ALA A 129 4.56 -23.33 -1.41
N ARG A 130 4.26 -22.44 -0.46
CA ARG A 130 3.63 -22.77 0.84
C ARG A 130 2.10 -22.78 0.80
N LEU A 131 1.48 -22.31 -0.29
CA LEU A 131 0.03 -22.37 -0.43
C LEU A 131 -0.42 -23.82 -0.64
N ASN A 132 -1.34 -24.30 0.19
CA ASN A 132 -2.00 -25.60 0.03
C ASN A 132 -3.40 -25.41 -0.59
N THR A 133 -4.14 -26.50 -0.75
CA THR A 133 -5.50 -26.49 -1.32
C THR A 133 -6.45 -25.53 -0.59
N SER A 134 -6.28 -25.37 0.73
CA SER A 134 -7.07 -24.45 1.57
C SER A 134 -6.84 -22.98 1.21
N HIS A 135 -5.71 -22.66 0.56
CA HIS A 135 -5.29 -21.32 0.19
C HIS A 135 -5.53 -21.00 -1.31
N ARG A 136 -6.18 -21.90 -2.07
CA ARG A 136 -6.37 -21.73 -3.52
C ARG A 136 -7.06 -20.41 -3.91
N SER A 137 -7.93 -19.89 -3.04
CA SER A 137 -8.62 -18.61 -3.27
C SER A 137 -7.73 -17.37 -3.14
N ILE A 138 -6.54 -17.49 -2.54
CA ILE A 138 -5.57 -16.39 -2.36
C ILE A 138 -4.69 -16.21 -3.61
N VAL A 139 -4.46 -17.29 -4.36
CA VAL A 139 -3.59 -17.35 -5.55
C VAL A 139 -3.79 -16.17 -6.52
N PRO A 140 -5.03 -15.84 -6.96
CA PRO A 140 -5.21 -14.73 -7.89
C PRO A 140 -4.79 -13.38 -7.31
N ALA A 141 -4.98 -13.17 -6.01
CA ALA A 141 -4.58 -11.93 -5.35
C ALA A 141 -3.07 -11.78 -5.29
N LEU A 142 -2.34 -12.88 -5.04
CA LEU A 142 -0.88 -12.90 -5.06
C LEU A 142 -0.31 -12.66 -6.45
N ASP A 143 -0.89 -13.30 -7.47
CA ASP A 143 -0.44 -13.13 -8.85
C ASP A 143 -0.64 -11.68 -9.33
N ASN A 144 -1.78 -11.06 -8.96
CA ASN A 144 -2.02 -9.64 -9.19
C ASN A 144 -1.02 -8.74 -8.45
N LEU A 145 -0.71 -9.02 -7.19
CA LEU A 145 0.27 -8.23 -6.43
C LEU A 145 1.67 -8.32 -7.04
N ARG A 146 2.08 -9.51 -7.52
CA ARG A 146 3.35 -9.69 -8.22
C ARG A 146 3.40 -8.89 -9.51
N ALA A 147 2.29 -8.82 -10.25
CA ALA A 147 2.19 -8.00 -11.46
C ALA A 147 2.32 -6.50 -11.14
N GLU A 148 1.59 -5.99 -10.13
CA GLU A 148 1.72 -4.59 -9.71
C GLU A 148 3.13 -4.28 -9.20
N TYR A 149 3.74 -5.16 -8.40
CA TYR A 149 5.12 -5.01 -7.94
C TYR A 149 6.10 -4.83 -9.11
N SER A 150 5.95 -5.67 -10.14
CA SER A 150 6.81 -5.63 -11.33
C SER A 150 6.67 -4.29 -12.08
N VAL A 151 5.45 -3.74 -12.17
CA VAL A 151 5.21 -2.40 -12.74
C VAL A 151 5.87 -1.32 -11.87
N LEU A 152 5.73 -1.40 -10.55
CA LEU A 152 6.29 -0.43 -9.61
C LEU A 152 7.84 -0.42 -9.63
N CYS A 153 8.49 -1.57 -9.81
CA CYS A 153 9.95 -1.66 -9.99
C CYS A 153 10.48 -0.83 -11.16
N THR A 154 9.65 -0.55 -12.18
CA THR A 154 10.08 0.28 -13.31
C THR A 154 10.26 1.75 -12.95
N TYR A 155 9.70 2.21 -11.82
CA TYR A 155 9.91 3.57 -11.29
C TYR A 155 11.22 3.70 -10.50
N THR A 156 11.72 2.62 -9.89
CA THR A 156 13.02 2.61 -9.18
C THR A 156 14.20 2.43 -10.12
N HIS A 157 14.08 1.54 -11.11
CA HIS A 157 15.14 1.25 -12.07
C HIS A 157 14.94 2.06 -13.34
N THR A 158 14.85 3.39 -13.22
CA THR A 158 14.53 4.30 -14.33
C THR A 158 15.58 4.22 -15.45
N ALA A 159 15.48 3.21 -16.31
CA ALA A 159 16.21 3.08 -17.58
C ALA A 159 15.47 3.81 -18.71
N ASP A 160 14.22 4.21 -18.46
CA ASP A 160 13.33 4.89 -19.38
C ASP A 160 13.24 6.39 -19.03
N PRO A 161 13.74 7.30 -19.88
CA PRO A 161 13.65 8.74 -19.68
C PRO A 161 12.23 9.25 -19.43
N THR A 162 11.19 8.57 -19.94
CA THR A 162 9.79 8.97 -19.74
C THR A 162 9.30 8.78 -18.30
N LYS A 163 10.06 8.07 -17.46
CA LYS A 163 9.79 7.87 -16.03
C LYS A 163 10.71 8.70 -15.12
N MET A 164 11.50 9.60 -15.72
CA MET A 164 12.29 10.58 -14.98
C MET A 164 11.40 11.80 -14.67
N THR A 165 11.28 12.15 -13.39
CA THR A 165 10.44 13.29 -12.97
C THR A 165 11.13 14.64 -13.20
N LEU A 166 12.48 14.69 -13.21
CA LEU A 166 13.31 15.88 -13.47
C LEU A 166 12.81 17.20 -12.85
N ALA A 167 12.12 17.14 -11.70
CA ALA A 167 11.65 18.30 -10.99
C ALA A 167 12.84 18.95 -10.25
N LEU A 168 13.50 19.89 -10.90
CA LEU A 168 14.70 20.58 -10.38
C LEU A 168 14.37 21.73 -9.42
N HIS A 169 13.10 22.14 -9.33
CA HIS A 169 12.65 23.25 -8.49
C HIS A 169 11.40 22.84 -7.68
N LEU A 170 11.35 23.26 -6.42
CA LEU A 170 10.25 22.90 -5.49
C LEU A 170 8.93 23.59 -5.80
N ASN A 171 8.97 24.77 -6.42
CA ASN A 171 7.78 25.50 -6.87
C ASN A 171 6.97 24.77 -7.95
N HIS A 172 7.47 23.64 -8.46
CA HIS A 172 6.71 22.71 -9.29
C HIS A 172 5.60 22.01 -8.48
N TYR A 173 5.74 21.91 -7.16
CA TYR A 173 4.78 21.22 -6.30
C TYR A 173 3.88 22.20 -5.52
N PRO A 174 2.66 21.79 -5.14
CA PRO A 174 2.04 20.53 -5.54
C PRO A 174 1.66 20.53 -7.02
N PHE A 175 1.82 19.37 -7.65
CA PHE A 175 1.60 19.18 -9.08
C PHE A 175 0.43 18.21 -9.29
N PHE A 176 -0.51 18.55 -10.17
CA PHE A 176 -1.56 17.62 -10.53
C PHE A 176 -1.52 17.33 -12.03
N GLU A 177 -1.29 16.06 -12.36
CA GLU A 177 -1.46 15.53 -13.70
C GLU A 177 -2.45 14.37 -13.63
N GLU A 178 -3.60 14.56 -14.29
CA GLU A 178 -4.73 13.66 -14.20
C GLU A 178 -4.39 12.24 -14.65
N GLY A 179 -3.60 12.09 -15.72
CA GLY A 179 -3.18 10.79 -16.24
C GLY A 179 -2.35 10.00 -15.23
N LEU A 180 -1.34 10.64 -14.64
CA LEU A 180 -0.46 10.08 -13.63
C LEU A 180 -1.24 9.77 -12.35
N TRP A 181 -2.12 10.67 -11.90
CA TRP A 181 -2.96 10.44 -10.73
C TRP A 181 -3.91 9.25 -10.92
N LYS A 182 -4.59 9.17 -12.06
CA LYS A 182 -5.46 8.02 -12.38
C LYS A 182 -4.67 6.72 -12.44
N LYS A 183 -3.49 6.74 -13.08
CA LYS A 183 -2.63 5.56 -13.16
C LYS A 183 -2.18 5.10 -11.78
N PHE A 184 -1.60 6.00 -10.99
CA PHE A 184 -1.19 5.73 -9.61
C PHE A 184 -2.36 5.24 -8.76
N GLY A 185 -3.48 5.95 -8.79
CA GLY A 185 -4.65 5.62 -7.99
C GLY A 185 -5.25 4.26 -8.34
N SER A 186 -5.22 3.88 -9.62
CA SER A 186 -5.63 2.55 -10.06
C SER A 186 -4.72 1.45 -9.50
N THR A 187 -3.40 1.65 -9.54
CA THR A 187 -2.41 0.70 -9.00
C THR A 187 -2.52 0.61 -7.48
N ALA A 188 -2.57 1.74 -6.76
CA ALA A 188 -2.77 1.76 -5.32
C ALA A 188 -4.06 1.03 -4.91
N SER A 189 -5.17 1.30 -5.61
CA SER A 189 -6.45 0.63 -5.34
C SER A 189 -6.38 -0.88 -5.54
N ARG A 190 -5.72 -1.34 -6.61
CA ARG A 190 -5.52 -2.78 -6.88
C ARG A 190 -4.61 -3.43 -5.84
N CYS A 191 -3.53 -2.77 -5.42
CA CYS A 191 -2.69 -3.25 -4.31
C CYS A 191 -3.53 -3.42 -3.04
N CYS A 192 -4.22 -2.36 -2.59
CA CYS A 192 -5.07 -2.43 -1.39
C CYS A 192 -6.10 -3.55 -1.47
N ALA A 193 -6.78 -3.70 -2.61
CA ALA A 193 -7.81 -4.72 -2.80
C ALA A 193 -7.24 -6.15 -2.72
N ASN A 194 -6.11 -6.43 -3.36
CA ASN A 194 -5.52 -7.77 -3.35
C ASN A 194 -4.90 -8.11 -1.99
N ILE A 195 -4.27 -7.14 -1.31
CA ILE A 195 -3.80 -7.32 0.07
C ILE A 195 -5.00 -7.63 0.98
N HIS A 196 -6.10 -6.89 0.85
CA HIS A 196 -7.31 -7.12 1.66
C HIS A 196 -7.90 -8.51 1.45
N ILE A 197 -7.93 -8.97 0.20
CA ILE A 197 -8.38 -10.32 -0.13
C ILE A 197 -7.48 -11.36 0.55
N ALA A 198 -6.16 -11.24 0.42
CA ALA A 198 -5.22 -12.18 1.02
C ALA A 198 -5.35 -12.20 2.55
N THR A 199 -5.29 -11.05 3.21
CA THR A 199 -5.44 -10.92 4.66
C THR A 199 -6.76 -11.50 5.14
N SER A 200 -7.88 -11.17 4.50
CA SER A 200 -9.20 -11.66 4.93
C SER A 200 -9.30 -13.19 4.87
N LEU A 201 -8.70 -13.80 3.85
CA LEU A 201 -8.72 -15.26 3.67
C LEU A 201 -7.75 -16.00 4.60
N LEU A 202 -6.67 -15.34 5.04
CA LEU A 202 -5.70 -15.88 6.00
C LEU A 202 -6.17 -15.72 7.45
N GLU A 203 -6.90 -14.64 7.75
CA GLU A 203 -7.32 -14.29 9.12
C GLU A 203 -8.78 -14.63 9.40
N LYS A 204 -9.23 -15.81 8.97
CA LYS A 204 -10.62 -16.26 9.15
C LYS A 204 -11.04 -16.33 10.62
N ASP A 205 -10.12 -16.72 11.50
CA ASP A 205 -10.42 -16.80 12.93
C ASP A 205 -10.54 -15.41 13.56
N ALA A 206 -9.62 -14.50 13.22
CA ALA A 206 -9.72 -13.10 13.66
C ALA A 206 -10.98 -12.42 13.09
N PHE A 207 -11.38 -12.75 11.85
CA PHE A 207 -12.63 -12.26 11.25
C PHE A 207 -13.86 -12.59 12.10
N ARG A 208 -13.94 -13.82 12.64
CA ARG A 208 -15.08 -14.28 13.45
C ARG A 208 -15.20 -13.50 14.76
N SER A 209 -14.08 -13.06 15.31
CA SER A 209 -14.05 -12.22 16.53
C SER A 209 -14.29 -10.73 16.30
N LEU A 210 -14.34 -10.26 15.03
CA LEU A 210 -14.57 -8.85 14.76
C LEU A 210 -15.98 -8.41 15.14
N PRO A 211 -16.15 -7.16 15.63
CA PRO A 211 -17.47 -6.54 15.79
C PRO A 211 -18.27 -6.59 14.49
N TYR A 212 -19.60 -6.67 14.59
CA TYR A 212 -20.50 -6.76 13.44
C TYR A 212 -20.21 -5.70 12.36
N GLN A 213 -20.05 -4.44 12.75
CA GLN A 213 -19.75 -3.34 11.83
C GLN A 213 -18.42 -3.53 11.08
N HIS A 214 -17.40 -4.07 11.74
CA HIS A 214 -16.10 -4.34 11.12
C HIS A 214 -16.17 -5.53 10.15
N ARG A 215 -16.96 -6.55 10.47
CA ARG A 215 -17.20 -7.67 9.56
C ARG A 215 -17.89 -7.21 8.28
N ASP A 216 -18.88 -6.32 8.38
CA ASP A 216 -19.55 -5.74 7.22
C ASP A 216 -18.57 -4.97 6.32
N ILE A 217 -17.68 -4.19 6.92
CA ILE A 217 -16.64 -3.45 6.20
C ILE A 217 -15.71 -4.42 5.46
N VAL A 218 -15.21 -5.46 6.14
CA VAL A 218 -14.36 -6.51 5.53
C VAL A 218 -15.07 -7.18 4.36
N LEU A 219 -16.31 -7.63 4.55
CA LEU A 219 -17.09 -8.32 3.52
C LEU A 219 -17.40 -7.41 2.33
N SER A 220 -17.66 -6.13 2.57
CA SER A 220 -17.92 -5.15 1.51
C SER A 220 -16.71 -4.94 0.58
N GLY A 221 -15.50 -5.13 1.11
CA GLY A 221 -14.25 -5.08 0.36
C GLY A 221 -13.96 -6.30 -0.51
N LEU A 222 -14.66 -7.42 -0.28
CA LEU A 222 -14.41 -8.69 -0.96
C LEU A 222 -15.35 -8.96 -2.15
N PRO A 223 -14.84 -9.64 -3.21
CA PRO A 223 -15.68 -10.24 -4.24
C PRO A 223 -16.75 -11.15 -3.66
N ARG A 224 -17.97 -11.14 -4.23
CA ARG A 224 -19.12 -11.89 -3.70
C ARG A 224 -18.83 -13.38 -3.53
N GLN A 225 -18.05 -13.97 -4.44
CA GLN A 225 -17.69 -15.38 -4.41
C GLN A 225 -16.82 -15.73 -3.18
N LEU A 226 -15.98 -14.80 -2.74
CA LEU A 226 -15.06 -15.01 -1.61
C LEU A 226 -15.72 -14.78 -0.25
N ARG A 227 -16.80 -14.00 -0.18
CA ARG A 227 -17.53 -13.71 1.08
C ARG A 227 -18.00 -14.98 1.79
N ARG A 228 -18.46 -15.98 1.01
CA ARG A 228 -18.94 -17.27 1.53
C ARG A 228 -17.84 -18.10 2.19
N THR A 229 -16.57 -17.80 1.92
CA THR A 229 -15.44 -18.55 2.50
C THR A 229 -15.05 -18.08 3.90
N LEU A 230 -15.66 -16.97 4.36
CA LEU A 230 -15.47 -16.36 5.68
C LEU A 230 -16.67 -16.51 6.61
N GLN A 231 -17.84 -16.85 6.06
CA GLN A 231 -19.05 -17.20 6.79
C GLN A 231 -18.99 -18.66 7.22
#